data_AF-L0AVN1-F1
#
_entry.id   AF-L0AVN1-F1
#
_cell.length_a   1.000
_cell.length_b   1.000
_cell.length_c   1.000
_cell.angle_alpha   90.00
_cell.angle_beta   90.00
_cell.angle_gamma   90.00
#
_symmetry.space_group_name_H-M   'P 1'
#
loop_
_entity.id
_entity.type
_entity.pdbx_description
1 polymer ?
#
loop_
_entity_poly.entity_id
_entity_poly.type
_entity_poly.pdbx_seq_one_letter_code
_entity_poly.pdbx_strand_id
1 'polypeptide(L)'
;MNSDKNNEAIRKILGKLDRLSELEVDFLNYNANQSIISPFDDLIETCSSYIEDTEIENGLLEEFLTQKKRHAEILEDKVQNAHQSYNELELELQNVQAEHQGAVNVLKQCESLHCDIEELQQKKESKERLAMWKHSCDLESLEIRALKCKLDELEGKLSFEKTTSPDSEIKYRLFYSFITSALKTTILSIDDQENVNLAILSESEKNEHVWHRLSYSLRTADVSTCDFLWNIIQKSLSSQKLQSIPCTNTPKIDSYHLSSP
;
A
#
# COMPACT_ATOMS: atom_id res chain seq x y z
N MET A 1 -44.35 1.25 84.70
CA MET A 1 -44.76 1.33 86.12
C MET A 1 -43.62 1.09 87.12
N ASN A 2 -42.49 0.47 86.75
CA ASN A 2 -41.37 0.21 87.70
C ASN A 2 -40.32 1.34 87.81
N SER A 3 -40.17 2.21 86.80
CA SER A 3 -39.20 3.33 86.84
C SER A 3 -39.51 4.38 87.93
N ASP A 4 -40.79 4.71 88.15
CA ASP A 4 -41.20 5.70 89.16
C ASP A 4 -41.04 5.17 90.59
N LYS A 5 -41.32 3.88 90.80
CA LYS A 5 -41.11 3.20 92.10
C LYS A 5 -39.61 3.14 92.46
N ASN A 6 -38.75 2.96 91.47
CA ASN A 6 -37.30 2.89 91.66
C ASN A 6 -36.69 4.25 92.01
N ASN A 7 -37.14 5.33 91.35
CA ASN A 7 -36.76 6.69 91.71
C ASN A 7 -37.25 7.07 93.12
N GLU A 8 -38.39 6.53 93.55
CA GLU A 8 -38.92 6.72 94.90
C GLU A 8 -38.10 5.96 95.96
N ALA A 9 -37.64 4.74 95.65
CA ALA A 9 -36.77 3.95 96.53
C ALA A 9 -35.40 4.62 96.74
N ILE A 10 -34.75 5.08 95.67
CA ILE A 10 -33.46 5.80 95.76
C ILE A 10 -33.61 7.10 96.56
N ARG A 11 -34.69 7.87 96.35
CA ARG A 11 -34.97 9.07 97.16
C ARG A 11 -35.20 8.75 98.64
N LYS A 12 -35.86 7.63 98.96
CA LYS A 12 -36.07 7.19 100.35
C LYS A 12 -34.74 6.79 101.01
N ILE A 13 -33.85 6.11 100.30
CA ILE A 13 -32.52 5.74 100.80
C ILE A 13 -31.67 6.99 101.07
N LEU A 14 -31.60 7.92 100.11
CA LEU A 14 -30.85 9.18 100.27
C LEU A 14 -31.40 10.03 101.43
N GLY A 15 -32.72 10.19 101.52
CA GLY A 15 -33.34 10.95 102.61
C GLY A 15 -33.16 10.31 104.01
N LYS A 16 -32.99 8.99 104.09
CA LYS A 16 -32.64 8.30 105.34
C LYS A 16 -31.16 8.48 105.70
N LEU A 17 -30.26 8.45 104.72
CA LEU A 17 -28.83 8.74 104.89
C LEU A 17 -28.57 10.18 105.35
N ASP A 18 -29.27 11.17 104.79
CA ASP A 18 -29.15 12.56 105.21
C ASP A 18 -29.58 12.73 106.68
N ARG A 19 -30.67 12.10 107.11
CA ARG A 19 -31.11 12.10 108.52
C ARG A 19 -30.13 11.43 109.48
N LEU A 20 -29.42 10.40 109.03
CA LEU A 20 -28.37 9.74 109.82
C LEU A 20 -27.13 10.63 109.97
N SER A 21 -26.85 11.49 108.98
CA SER A 21 -25.71 12.42 109.00
C SER A 21 -25.91 13.61 109.96
N GLU A 22 -27.16 13.89 110.36
CA GLU A 22 -27.53 14.97 111.29
C GLU A 22 -27.60 14.52 112.76
N LEU A 23 -27.40 13.22 113.04
CA LEU A 23 -27.45 12.68 114.41
C LEU A 23 -26.13 12.93 115.15
N GLU A 24 -26.17 13.74 116.20
CA GLU A 24 -25.05 13.88 117.15
C GLU A 24 -25.05 12.71 118.16
N VAL A 25 -24.00 11.89 118.11
CA VAL A 25 -23.82 10.76 119.03
C VAL A 25 -23.17 11.23 120.33
N ASP A 26 -23.90 11.16 121.44
CA ASP A 26 -23.34 11.38 122.78
C ASP A 26 -22.80 10.04 123.33
N PHE A 27 -21.48 9.87 123.28
CA PHE A 27 -20.79 8.63 123.69
C PHE A 27 -20.97 8.26 125.16
N LEU A 28 -21.53 9.14 126.00
CA LEU A 28 -21.70 8.92 127.44
C LEU A 28 -23.13 8.53 127.85
N ASN A 29 -24.10 8.56 126.94
CA ASN A 29 -25.51 8.26 127.24
C ASN A 29 -26.05 7.05 126.44
N TYR A 30 -25.79 5.84 126.95
CA TYR A 30 -26.16 4.57 126.31
C TYR A 30 -27.66 4.45 125.97
N ASN A 31 -28.55 4.97 126.83
CA ASN A 31 -30.00 4.90 126.60
C ASN A 31 -30.49 5.90 125.52
N ALA A 32 -29.79 7.02 125.34
CA ALA A 32 -30.07 7.96 124.24
C ALA A 32 -29.58 7.43 122.88
N ASN A 33 -28.58 6.55 122.88
CA ASN A 33 -28.03 5.95 121.66
C ASN A 33 -28.82 4.73 121.16
N GLN A 34 -29.73 4.13 121.96
CA GLN A 34 -30.59 3.03 121.49
C GLN A 34 -31.61 3.49 120.45
N SER A 35 -32.09 4.74 120.50
CA SER A 35 -33.01 5.30 119.50
C SER A 35 -32.32 5.58 118.16
N ILE A 36 -30.99 5.57 118.12
CA ILE A 36 -30.17 5.73 116.90
C ILE A 36 -30.07 4.40 116.13
N ILE A 37 -30.14 3.25 116.82
CA ILE A 37 -29.94 1.92 116.23
C ILE A 37 -31.11 1.53 115.30
N SER A 38 -32.35 1.85 115.67
CA SER A 38 -33.54 1.51 114.87
C SER A 38 -33.51 2.13 113.46
N PRO A 39 -33.18 3.41 113.25
CA PRO A 39 -32.97 3.99 111.92
C PRO A 39 -31.88 3.31 111.07
N PHE A 40 -30.82 2.80 111.72
CA PHE A 40 -29.77 2.05 111.03
C PHE A 40 -30.26 0.67 110.58
N ASP A 41 -30.96 -0.07 111.43
CA ASP A 41 -31.54 -1.38 111.07
C ASP A 41 -32.56 -1.25 109.93
N ASP A 42 -33.38 -0.20 109.99
CA ASP A 42 -34.41 0.12 108.99
C ASP A 42 -33.81 0.57 107.64
N LEU A 43 -32.63 1.21 107.67
CA LEU A 43 -31.83 1.51 106.47
C LEU A 43 -31.20 0.22 105.91
N ILE A 44 -30.64 -0.63 106.78
CA ILE A 44 -30.02 -1.89 106.39
C ILE A 44 -31.06 -2.83 105.75
N GLU A 45 -32.27 -2.89 106.28
CA GLU A 45 -33.38 -3.68 105.72
C GLU A 45 -33.84 -3.12 104.36
N THR A 46 -33.95 -1.79 104.25
CA THR A 46 -34.28 -1.12 102.97
C THR A 46 -33.20 -1.37 101.92
N CYS A 47 -31.91 -1.25 102.29
CA CYS A 47 -30.77 -1.54 101.42
C CYS A 47 -30.69 -3.03 101.06
N SER A 48 -30.96 -3.93 102.00
CA SER A 48 -30.99 -5.39 101.76
C SER A 48 -32.10 -5.75 100.77
N SER A 49 -33.29 -5.16 100.91
CA SER A 49 -34.41 -5.37 99.97
C SER A 49 -34.14 -4.84 98.55
N TYR A 50 -33.28 -3.83 98.43
CA TYR A 50 -32.83 -3.29 97.14
C TYR A 50 -31.68 -4.12 96.53
N ILE A 51 -30.81 -4.69 97.37
CA ILE A 51 -29.69 -5.55 96.96
C ILE A 51 -30.16 -6.96 96.59
N GLU A 52 -31.28 -7.45 97.13
CA GLU A 52 -31.90 -8.73 96.74
C GLU A 52 -32.49 -8.74 95.31
N ASP A 53 -32.54 -7.58 94.63
CA ASP A 53 -33.15 -7.41 93.30
C ASP A 53 -32.21 -7.87 92.16
N THR A 54 -31.80 -9.14 92.22
CA THR A 54 -31.04 -9.89 91.20
C THR A 54 -31.67 -9.84 89.80
N GLU A 55 -32.96 -9.51 89.70
CA GLU A 55 -33.64 -9.28 88.42
C GLU A 55 -33.09 -8.07 87.65
N ILE A 56 -32.62 -7.02 88.34
CA ILE A 56 -32.07 -5.81 87.69
C ILE A 56 -30.68 -6.10 87.10
N GLU A 57 -29.82 -6.81 87.83
CA GLU A 57 -28.51 -7.23 87.33
C GLU A 57 -28.64 -8.22 86.17
N ASN A 58 -29.58 -9.17 86.26
CA ASN A 58 -29.89 -10.08 85.17
C ASN A 58 -30.44 -9.35 83.92
N GLY A 59 -31.27 -8.33 84.10
CA GLY A 59 -31.78 -7.50 82.99
C GLY A 59 -30.66 -6.74 82.25
N LEU A 60 -29.71 -6.16 82.99
CA LEU A 60 -28.52 -5.50 82.41
C LEU A 60 -27.60 -6.51 81.70
N LEU A 61 -27.45 -7.71 82.26
CA LEU A 61 -26.66 -8.78 81.65
C LEU A 61 -27.31 -9.25 80.33
N GLU A 62 -28.63 -9.41 80.28
CA GLU A 62 -29.37 -9.74 79.07
C GLU A 62 -29.26 -8.63 78.01
N GLU A 63 -29.37 -7.36 78.40
CA GLU A 63 -29.20 -6.23 77.48
C GLU A 63 -27.77 -6.18 76.90
N PHE A 64 -26.75 -6.40 77.74
CA PHE A 64 -25.36 -6.49 77.30
C PHE A 64 -25.14 -7.68 76.34
N LEU A 65 -25.66 -8.86 76.65
CA LEU A 65 -25.58 -10.03 75.78
C LEU A 65 -26.30 -9.80 74.45
N THR A 66 -27.44 -9.12 74.48
CA THR A 66 -28.21 -8.75 73.28
C THR A 66 -27.45 -7.76 72.42
N GLN A 67 -26.84 -6.73 73.01
CA GLN A 67 -26.00 -5.77 72.28
C GLN A 67 -24.75 -6.42 71.71
N LYS A 68 -24.08 -7.29 72.49
CA LYS A 68 -22.93 -8.06 72.02
C LYS A 68 -23.29 -8.92 70.81
N LYS A 69 -24.44 -9.62 70.87
CA LYS A 69 -24.94 -10.43 69.75
C LYS A 69 -25.22 -9.56 68.52
N ARG A 70 -25.92 -8.44 68.69
CA ARG A 70 -26.21 -7.48 67.61
C ARG A 70 -24.93 -6.94 66.97
N HIS A 71 -23.92 -6.59 67.76
CA HIS A 71 -22.63 -6.13 67.24
C HIS A 71 -21.88 -7.22 66.48
N ALA A 72 -21.95 -8.47 66.94
CA ALA A 72 -21.37 -9.61 66.23
C ALA A 72 -22.04 -9.81 64.86
N GLU A 73 -23.36 -9.77 64.79
CA GLU A 73 -24.14 -9.87 63.54
C GLU A 73 -23.77 -8.75 62.56
N ILE A 74 -23.68 -7.49 63.03
CA ILE A 74 -23.26 -6.35 62.19
C ILE A 74 -21.84 -6.55 61.65
N LEU A 75 -20.93 -7.09 62.46
CA LEU A 75 -19.56 -7.33 62.04
C LEU A 75 -19.51 -8.44 60.98
N GLU A 76 -20.26 -9.52 61.18
CA GLU A 76 -20.38 -10.64 60.26
C GLU A 76 -20.94 -10.19 58.90
N ASP A 77 -22.02 -9.41 58.90
CA ASP A 77 -22.58 -8.80 57.67
C ASP A 77 -21.56 -7.92 56.95
N LYS A 78 -20.79 -7.10 57.69
CA LYS A 78 -19.76 -6.25 57.08
C LYS A 78 -18.62 -7.07 56.46
N VAL A 79 -18.18 -8.13 57.13
CA VAL A 79 -17.13 -9.02 56.62
C VAL A 79 -17.63 -9.75 55.37
N GLN A 80 -18.87 -10.26 55.40
CA GLN A 80 -19.45 -10.98 54.27
C GLN A 80 -19.64 -10.07 53.06
N ASN A 81 -20.15 -8.84 53.26
CA ASN A 81 -20.28 -7.85 52.19
C ASN A 81 -18.91 -7.45 51.61
N ALA A 82 -17.90 -7.21 52.46
CA ALA A 82 -16.56 -6.90 51.99
C ALA A 82 -15.94 -8.06 51.19
N HIS A 83 -16.19 -9.30 51.60
CA HIS A 83 -15.72 -10.49 50.90
C HIS A 83 -16.41 -10.64 49.53
N GLN A 84 -17.71 -10.37 49.46
CA GLN A 84 -18.43 -10.36 48.19
C GLN A 84 -17.92 -9.26 47.24
N SER A 85 -17.74 -8.03 47.73
CA SER A 85 -17.15 -6.95 46.92
C SER A 85 -15.75 -7.29 46.42
N TYR A 86 -14.93 -7.94 47.25
CA TYR A 86 -13.59 -8.38 46.85
C TYR A 86 -13.65 -9.38 45.70
N ASN A 87 -14.52 -10.39 45.80
CA ASN A 87 -14.67 -11.41 44.75
C ASN A 87 -15.18 -10.81 43.44
N GLU A 88 -16.11 -9.85 43.50
CA GLU A 88 -16.60 -9.12 42.32
C GLU A 88 -15.47 -8.32 41.66
N LEU A 89 -14.66 -7.61 42.45
CA LEU A 89 -13.54 -6.82 41.95
C LEU A 89 -12.40 -7.70 41.39
N GLU A 90 -12.16 -8.86 42.00
CA GLU A 90 -11.18 -9.83 41.52
C GLU A 90 -11.60 -10.41 40.16
N LEU A 91 -12.89 -10.71 40.00
CA LEU A 91 -13.44 -11.16 38.71
C LEU A 91 -13.30 -10.07 37.64
N GLU A 92 -13.62 -8.82 37.97
CA GLU A 92 -13.47 -7.68 37.05
C GLU A 92 -12.00 -7.47 36.65
N LEU A 93 -11.08 -7.56 37.60
CA LEU A 93 -9.63 -7.51 37.34
C LEU A 93 -9.20 -8.60 36.36
N GLN A 94 -9.64 -9.84 36.56
CA GLN A 94 -9.32 -10.96 35.67
C GLN A 94 -9.86 -10.74 34.25
N ASN A 95 -11.09 -10.24 34.12
CA ASN A 95 -11.68 -9.93 32.82
C ASN A 95 -10.90 -8.82 32.09
N VAL A 96 -10.56 -7.73 32.78
CA VAL A 96 -9.76 -6.63 32.21
C VAL A 96 -8.37 -7.10 31.83
N GLN A 97 -7.73 -7.96 32.63
CA GLN A 97 -6.44 -8.56 32.29
C GLN A 97 -6.53 -9.45 31.04
N ALA A 98 -7.59 -10.24 30.90
CA ALA A 98 -7.82 -11.06 29.72
C ALA A 98 -8.04 -10.21 28.46
N GLU A 99 -8.84 -9.16 28.55
CA GLU A 99 -9.06 -8.19 27.46
C GLU A 99 -7.76 -7.49 27.06
N HIS A 100 -6.97 -7.03 28.05
CA HIS A 100 -5.68 -6.39 27.82
C HIS A 100 -4.71 -7.35 27.11
N GLN A 101 -4.62 -8.60 27.57
CA GLN A 101 -3.80 -9.63 26.93
C GLN A 101 -4.24 -9.87 25.48
N GLY A 102 -5.56 -9.91 25.24
CA GLY A 102 -6.14 -10.01 23.90
C GLY A 102 -5.73 -8.85 22.99
N ALA A 103 -5.86 -7.61 23.47
CA ALA A 103 -5.47 -6.40 22.74
C ALA A 103 -3.97 -6.37 22.41
N VAL A 104 -3.10 -6.77 23.35
CA VAL A 104 -1.65 -6.86 23.14
C VAL A 104 -1.32 -7.88 22.04
N ASN A 105 -2.00 -9.02 22.01
CA ASN A 105 -1.78 -10.03 20.97
C ASN A 105 -2.21 -9.53 19.58
N VAL A 106 -3.33 -8.81 19.49
CA VAL A 106 -3.79 -8.18 18.23
C VAL A 106 -2.78 -7.14 17.75
N LEU A 107 -2.26 -6.29 18.64
CA LEU A 107 -1.23 -5.30 18.30
C LEU A 107 0.02 -5.95 17.71
N LYS A 108 0.53 -7.02 18.35
CA LYS A 108 1.71 -7.76 17.83
C LYS A 108 1.45 -8.36 16.45
N GLN A 109 0.25 -8.86 16.18
CA GLN A 109 -0.12 -9.34 14.84
C GLN A 109 -0.13 -8.21 13.82
N CYS A 110 -0.71 -7.05 14.17
CA CYS A 110 -0.69 -5.87 13.30
C CYS A 110 0.73 -5.37 13.01
N GLU A 111 1.63 -5.37 13.99
CA GLU A 111 3.04 -5.01 13.79
C GLU A 111 3.72 -5.93 12.77
N SER A 112 3.49 -7.25 12.86
CA SER A 112 4.03 -8.20 11.88
C SER A 112 3.51 -7.97 10.46
N LEU A 113 2.19 -7.72 10.32
CA LEU A 113 1.57 -7.38 9.04
C LEU A 113 2.10 -6.06 8.47
N HIS A 114 2.44 -5.09 9.32
CA HIS A 114 3.00 -3.82 8.88
C HIS A 114 4.38 -4.00 8.24
N CYS A 115 5.25 -4.82 8.86
CA CYS A 115 6.54 -5.20 8.27
C CYS A 115 6.35 -5.86 6.89
N ASP A 116 5.40 -6.79 6.76
CA ASP A 116 5.12 -7.46 5.48
C ASP A 116 4.68 -6.47 4.39
N ILE A 117 3.89 -5.45 4.75
CA ILE A 117 3.44 -4.40 3.81
C ILE A 117 4.62 -3.54 3.36
N GLU A 118 5.50 -3.12 4.26
CA GLU A 118 6.70 -2.35 3.92
C GLU A 118 7.62 -3.12 2.97
N GLU A 119 7.87 -4.41 3.25
CA GLU A 119 8.67 -5.27 2.36
C GLU A 119 8.04 -5.41 0.97
N LEU A 120 6.71 -5.56 0.88
CA LEU A 120 6.00 -5.62 -0.38
C LEU A 120 6.08 -4.31 -1.17
N GLN A 121 6.01 -3.16 -0.49
CA GLN A 121 6.18 -1.85 -1.12
C GLN A 121 7.59 -1.69 -1.69
N GLN A 122 8.64 -2.02 -0.93
CA GLN A 122 10.02 -1.99 -1.43
C GLN A 122 10.24 -2.92 -2.63
N LYS A 123 9.62 -4.11 -2.60
CA LYS A 123 9.67 -5.06 -3.73
C LYS A 123 8.95 -4.52 -4.97
N LYS A 124 7.86 -3.79 -4.79
CA LYS A 124 7.15 -3.12 -5.89
C LYS A 124 8.01 -2.00 -6.50
N GLU A 125 8.59 -1.13 -5.67
CA GLU A 125 9.44 -0.03 -6.13
C GLU A 125 10.69 -0.52 -6.87
N SER A 126 11.32 -1.59 -6.40
CA SER A 126 12.48 -2.20 -7.07
C SER A 126 12.10 -2.80 -8.42
N LYS A 127 10.92 -3.42 -8.53
CA LYS A 127 10.38 -3.92 -9.82
C LYS A 127 10.10 -2.78 -10.80
N GLU A 128 9.54 -1.67 -10.34
CA GLU A 128 9.29 -0.49 -11.17
C GLU A 128 10.61 0.14 -11.65
N ARG A 129 11.61 0.27 -10.77
CA ARG A 129 12.96 0.72 -11.16
C ARG A 129 13.59 -0.20 -12.21
N LEU A 130 13.47 -1.52 -12.05
CA LEU A 130 13.97 -2.49 -13.02
C LEU A 130 13.28 -2.32 -14.38
N ALA A 131 11.97 -2.08 -14.40
CA ALA A 131 11.22 -1.86 -15.63
C ALA A 131 11.67 -0.57 -16.35
N MET A 132 11.91 0.51 -15.60
CA MET A 132 12.46 1.76 -16.15
C MET A 132 13.85 1.57 -16.74
N TRP A 133 14.74 0.86 -16.04
CA TRP A 133 16.08 0.54 -16.54
C TRP A 133 16.02 -0.28 -17.82
N LYS A 134 15.17 -1.30 -17.86
CA LYS A 134 14.97 -2.11 -19.07
C LYS A 134 14.50 -1.25 -20.25
N HIS A 135 13.56 -0.35 -20.03
CA HIS A 135 13.11 0.58 -21.06
C HIS A 135 14.24 1.49 -21.56
N SER A 136 15.08 2.00 -20.66
CA SER A 136 16.28 2.78 -21.02
C SER A 136 17.24 1.96 -21.90
N CYS A 137 17.53 0.71 -21.53
CA CYS A 137 18.37 -0.18 -22.33
C CYS A 137 17.77 -0.46 -23.71
N ASP A 138 16.44 -0.59 -23.83
CA ASP A 138 15.77 -0.77 -25.11
C ASP A 138 15.92 0.46 -26.01
N LEU A 139 15.84 1.68 -25.44
CA LEU A 139 16.08 2.93 -26.16
C LEU A 139 17.53 3.06 -26.62
N GLU A 140 18.49 2.78 -25.74
CA GLU A 140 19.93 2.78 -26.09
C GLU A 140 20.23 1.76 -27.19
N SER A 141 19.61 0.58 -27.15
CA SER A 141 19.74 -0.45 -28.18
C SER A 141 19.23 0.02 -29.56
N LEU A 142 18.14 0.78 -29.59
CA LEU A 142 17.64 1.41 -30.81
C LEU A 142 18.61 2.47 -31.34
N GLU A 143 19.16 3.30 -30.46
CA GLU A 143 20.13 4.32 -30.84
C GLU A 143 21.42 3.69 -31.38
N ILE A 144 21.95 2.65 -30.73
CA ILE A 144 23.10 1.89 -31.22
C ILE A 144 22.81 1.33 -32.62
N ARG A 145 21.61 0.81 -32.87
CA ARG A 145 21.24 0.29 -34.20
C ARG A 145 21.18 1.40 -35.24
N ALA A 146 20.61 2.55 -34.90
CA ALA A 146 20.56 3.70 -35.79
C ALA A 146 21.96 4.25 -36.13
N LEU A 147 22.86 4.31 -35.15
CA LEU A 147 24.24 4.72 -35.35
C LEU A 147 25.02 3.73 -36.22
N LYS A 148 24.78 2.42 -36.06
CA LYS A 148 25.36 1.40 -36.95
C LYS A 148 24.93 1.58 -38.40
N CYS A 149 23.64 1.77 -38.66
CA CYS A 149 23.17 2.02 -40.03
C CYS A 149 23.84 3.27 -40.66
N LYS A 150 24.00 4.35 -39.88
CA LYS A 150 24.72 5.55 -40.36
C LYS A 150 26.20 5.28 -40.64
N LEU A 151 26.84 4.47 -39.79
CA LEU A 151 28.22 4.06 -40.01
C LEU A 151 28.34 3.29 -41.34
N ASP A 152 27.46 2.31 -41.56
CA ASP A 152 27.44 1.50 -42.79
C ASP A 152 27.22 2.38 -44.03
N GLU A 153 26.32 3.38 -43.97
CA GLU A 153 26.11 4.35 -45.05
C GLU A 153 27.37 5.17 -45.36
N LEU A 154 28.08 5.62 -44.32
CA LEU A 154 29.31 6.41 -44.47
C LEU A 154 30.47 5.56 -45.00
N GLU A 155 30.60 4.32 -44.55
CA GLU A 155 31.57 3.37 -45.10
C GLU A 155 31.27 3.03 -46.57
N GLY A 156 29.99 2.90 -46.94
CA GLY A 156 29.54 2.78 -48.32
C GLY A 156 29.94 3.97 -49.19
N LYS A 157 29.73 5.21 -48.70
CA LYS A 157 30.17 6.43 -49.40
C LYS A 157 31.69 6.50 -49.55
N LEU A 158 32.44 6.16 -48.51
CA LEU A 158 33.90 6.23 -48.52
C LEU A 158 34.53 5.15 -49.42
N SER A 159 33.92 3.97 -49.52
CA SER A 159 34.35 2.93 -50.47
C SER A 159 34.00 3.28 -51.92
N PHE A 160 32.86 3.94 -52.15
CA PHE A 160 32.51 4.51 -53.46
C PHE A 160 33.50 5.60 -53.89
N GLU A 161 33.82 6.56 -53.02
CA GLU A 161 34.82 7.61 -53.32
C GLU A 161 36.22 7.05 -53.60
N LYS A 162 36.63 5.97 -52.92
CA LYS A 162 37.93 5.31 -53.15
C LYS A 162 38.02 4.55 -54.47
N THR A 163 36.90 4.09 -55.02
CA THR A 163 36.87 3.28 -56.26
C THR A 163 36.63 4.12 -57.51
N THR A 164 36.14 5.36 -57.34
CA THR A 164 35.81 6.26 -58.44
C THR A 164 36.98 7.22 -58.67
N SER A 165 37.81 6.98 -59.70
CA SER A 165 38.79 7.99 -60.12
C SER A 165 38.05 9.19 -60.74
N PRO A 166 38.56 10.43 -60.60
CA PRO A 166 37.92 11.61 -61.24
C PRO A 166 37.75 11.44 -62.76
N ASP A 167 38.58 10.63 -63.41
CA ASP A 167 38.43 10.24 -64.81
C ASP A 167 37.21 9.34 -65.08
N SER A 168 36.83 8.48 -64.14
CA SER A 168 35.68 7.59 -64.28
C SER A 168 34.36 8.36 -64.19
N GLU A 169 34.25 9.34 -63.29
CA GLU A 169 33.07 10.21 -63.17
C GLU A 169 32.86 11.08 -64.43
N ILE A 170 33.96 11.64 -64.96
CA ILE A 170 33.95 12.37 -66.24
C ILE A 170 33.56 11.44 -67.39
N LYS A 171 34.08 10.20 -67.44
CA LYS A 171 33.69 9.21 -68.45
C LYS A 171 32.22 8.83 -68.37
N TYR A 172 31.67 8.59 -67.18
CA TYR A 172 30.24 8.29 -67.03
C TYR A 172 29.36 9.47 -67.43
N ARG A 173 29.75 10.69 -67.08
CA ARG A 173 29.03 11.91 -67.48
C ARG A 173 29.10 12.16 -68.98
N LEU A 174 30.26 11.95 -69.61
CA LEU A 174 30.42 12.03 -71.06
C LEU A 174 29.66 10.92 -71.78
N PHE A 175 29.67 9.70 -71.26
CA PHE A 175 28.92 8.57 -71.81
C PHE A 175 27.42 8.81 -71.72
N TYR A 176 26.94 9.30 -70.57
CA TYR A 176 25.54 9.70 -70.38
C TYR A 176 25.15 10.84 -71.34
N SER A 177 26.00 11.86 -71.46
CA SER A 177 25.77 13.00 -72.38
C SER A 177 25.81 12.56 -73.84
N PHE A 178 26.69 11.62 -74.20
CA PHE A 178 26.78 11.04 -75.55
C PHE A 178 25.53 10.21 -75.87
N ILE A 179 25.10 9.33 -74.97
CA ILE A 179 23.90 8.51 -75.17
C ILE A 179 22.65 9.39 -75.30
N THR A 180 22.48 10.37 -74.42
CA THR A 180 21.31 11.26 -74.44
C THR A 180 21.30 12.18 -75.66
N SER A 181 22.45 12.70 -76.08
CA SER A 181 22.56 13.64 -77.21
C SER A 181 22.58 12.96 -78.58
N ALA A 182 23.31 11.84 -78.74
CA ALA A 182 23.48 11.18 -80.03
C ALA A 182 22.29 10.29 -80.40
N LEU A 183 21.60 9.72 -79.40
CA LEU A 183 20.59 8.69 -79.64
C LEU A 183 19.15 9.20 -79.54
N LYS A 184 18.96 10.50 -79.23
CA LYS A 184 17.66 11.06 -78.80
C LYS A 184 16.97 10.12 -77.78
N THR A 185 17.78 9.53 -76.88
CA THR A 185 17.31 8.60 -75.85
C THR A 185 17.14 9.33 -74.54
N THR A 186 16.02 9.07 -73.86
CA THR A 186 15.73 9.62 -72.54
C THR A 186 15.52 8.48 -71.56
N ILE A 187 16.29 8.44 -70.49
CA ILE A 187 16.01 7.55 -69.36
C ILE A 187 14.81 8.15 -68.62
N LEU A 188 13.68 7.44 -68.60
CA LEU A 188 12.43 7.93 -68.02
C LEU A 188 12.42 7.79 -66.50
N SER A 189 12.85 6.63 -65.99
CA SER A 189 12.93 6.34 -64.56
C SER A 189 13.68 5.03 -64.30
N ILE A 190 14.19 4.89 -63.08
CA ILE A 190 14.52 3.59 -62.49
C ILE A 190 13.40 3.31 -61.47
N ASP A 191 12.73 2.18 -61.58
CA ASP A 191 11.66 1.83 -60.63
C ASP A 191 12.22 1.22 -59.33
N ASP A 192 11.36 1.09 -58.32
CA ASP A 192 11.70 0.54 -57.00
C ASP A 192 12.21 -0.91 -57.03
N GLN A 193 12.15 -1.57 -58.18
CA GLN A 193 12.64 -2.93 -58.44
C GLN A 193 13.94 -2.95 -59.26
N GLU A 194 14.62 -1.80 -59.38
CA GLU A 194 15.85 -1.61 -60.16
C GLU A 194 15.65 -1.87 -61.68
N ASN A 195 14.44 -1.70 -62.21
CA ASN A 195 14.24 -1.72 -63.65
C ASN A 195 14.45 -0.33 -64.25
N VAL A 196 15.30 -0.26 -65.28
CA VAL A 196 15.51 0.95 -66.09
C VAL A 196 14.44 1.04 -67.17
N ASN A 197 13.70 2.15 -67.17
CA ASN A 197 12.79 2.52 -68.24
C ASN A 197 13.49 3.49 -69.20
N LEU A 198 13.68 3.08 -70.45
CA LEU A 198 14.33 3.84 -71.51
C LEU A 198 13.31 4.22 -72.59
N ALA A 199 13.33 5.46 -73.04
CA ALA A 199 12.60 5.91 -74.23
C ALA A 199 13.59 6.20 -75.36
N ILE A 200 13.34 5.63 -76.54
CA ILE A 200 14.17 5.80 -77.74
C ILE A 200 13.31 6.38 -78.85
N LEU A 201 13.70 7.53 -79.39
CA LEU A 201 13.06 8.12 -80.56
C LEU A 201 13.67 7.53 -81.84
N SER A 202 12.85 6.93 -82.70
CA SER A 202 13.24 6.50 -84.03
C SER A 202 12.48 7.30 -85.11
N GLU A 203 13.13 7.50 -86.25
CA GLU A 203 12.53 8.10 -87.44
C GLU A 203 12.23 7.00 -88.46
N SER A 204 10.99 6.91 -88.92
CA SER A 204 10.63 5.99 -90.01
C SER A 204 10.95 6.59 -91.39
N GLU A 205 10.97 5.77 -92.44
CA GLU A 205 11.16 6.22 -93.85
C GLU A 205 10.14 7.30 -94.29
N LYS A 206 9.05 7.52 -93.53
CA LYS A 206 8.01 8.52 -93.80
C LYS A 206 8.18 9.82 -92.98
N ASN A 207 9.31 10.03 -92.31
CA ASN A 207 9.52 11.12 -91.34
C ASN A 207 8.52 11.12 -90.17
N GLU A 208 7.97 9.95 -89.81
CA GLU A 208 7.16 9.81 -88.60
C GLU A 208 8.07 9.46 -87.42
N HIS A 209 7.92 10.21 -86.32
CA HIS A 209 8.67 9.99 -85.08
C HIS A 209 7.96 8.95 -84.21
N VAL A 210 8.66 7.85 -83.88
CA VAL A 210 8.13 6.78 -83.02
C VAL A 210 8.94 6.72 -81.74
N TRP A 211 8.26 6.74 -80.59
CA TRP A 211 8.90 6.49 -79.30
C TRP A 211 8.76 5.03 -78.92
N HIS A 212 9.88 4.37 -78.72
CA HIS A 212 9.95 3.02 -78.17
C HIS A 212 10.25 3.09 -76.68
N ARG A 213 9.38 2.53 -75.84
CA ARG A 213 9.66 2.33 -74.42
C ARG A 213 10.23 0.94 -74.21
N LEU A 214 11.38 0.87 -73.55
CA LEU A 214 12.04 -0.35 -73.13
C LEU A 214 12.10 -0.36 -71.61
N SER A 215 11.66 -1.45 -71.00
CA SER A 215 11.79 -1.66 -69.56
C SER A 215 12.68 -2.87 -69.31
N TYR A 216 13.71 -2.70 -68.48
CA TYR A 216 14.73 -3.71 -68.31
C TYR A 216 15.27 -3.80 -66.88
N SER A 217 15.47 -5.01 -66.34
CA SER A 217 15.96 -5.23 -64.96
C SER A 217 17.49 -5.26 -64.88
N LEU A 218 18.10 -4.35 -64.11
CA LEU A 218 19.57 -4.33 -63.93
C LEU A 218 20.14 -5.66 -63.42
N ARG A 219 19.36 -6.42 -62.64
CA ARG A 219 19.82 -7.68 -62.03
C ARG A 219 20.03 -8.81 -63.02
N THR A 220 19.44 -8.72 -64.20
CA THR A 220 19.55 -9.74 -65.26
C THR A 220 20.49 -9.31 -66.39
N ALA A 221 21.18 -8.16 -66.24
CA ALA A 221 21.97 -7.51 -67.29
C ALA A 221 23.14 -8.38 -67.73
N ASP A 222 23.04 -8.92 -68.95
CA ASP A 222 24.10 -9.69 -69.58
C ASP A 222 24.60 -9.01 -70.86
N VAL A 223 25.66 -9.56 -71.44
CA VAL A 223 26.26 -9.04 -72.68
C VAL A 223 25.23 -9.02 -73.82
N SER A 224 24.31 -9.99 -73.86
CA SER A 224 23.27 -10.06 -74.90
C SER A 224 22.26 -8.90 -74.81
N THR A 225 21.99 -8.40 -73.59
CA THR A 225 21.18 -7.20 -73.36
C THR A 225 21.87 -5.94 -73.92
N CYS A 226 23.18 -5.82 -73.72
CA CYS A 226 23.97 -4.72 -74.29
C CYS A 226 23.99 -4.76 -75.82
N ASP A 227 24.17 -5.95 -76.42
CA ASP A 227 24.12 -6.14 -77.87
C ASP A 227 22.75 -5.81 -78.45
N PHE A 228 21.68 -6.13 -77.72
CA PHE A 228 20.31 -5.79 -78.11
C PHE A 228 20.05 -4.28 -78.09
N LEU A 229 20.43 -3.60 -77.00
CA LEU A 229 20.31 -2.14 -76.89
C LEU A 229 21.15 -1.42 -77.96
N TRP A 230 22.38 -1.88 -78.19
CA TRP A 230 23.25 -1.37 -79.24
C TRP A 230 22.64 -1.56 -80.64
N ASN A 231 22.01 -2.72 -80.90
CA ASN A 231 21.30 -2.94 -82.16
C ASN A 231 20.08 -2.01 -82.34
N ILE A 232 19.34 -1.67 -81.29
CA ILE A 232 18.23 -0.71 -81.38
C ILE A 232 18.77 0.70 -81.65
N ILE A 233 19.83 1.08 -80.97
CA ILE A 233 20.57 2.34 -81.17
C ILE A 233 21.10 2.44 -82.60
N GLN A 234 21.72 1.39 -83.10
CA GLN A 234 22.24 1.37 -84.47
C GLN A 234 21.11 1.52 -85.49
N LYS A 235 19.91 0.99 -85.20
CA LYS A 235 18.71 1.14 -86.04
C LYS A 235 18.07 2.53 -85.95
N SER A 236 18.07 3.19 -84.79
CA SER A 236 17.62 4.60 -84.73
C SER A 236 18.54 5.53 -85.51
N LEU A 237 19.80 5.12 -85.72
CA LEU A 237 20.79 5.82 -86.54
C LEU A 237 20.86 5.36 -88.01
N SER A 238 20.18 4.28 -88.42
CA SER A 238 20.25 3.72 -89.78
C SER A 238 18.89 3.28 -90.34
N SER A 239 18.54 3.75 -91.54
CA SER A 239 17.22 3.53 -92.18
C SER A 239 16.96 2.10 -92.70
N GLN A 240 17.57 1.04 -92.13
CA GLN A 240 17.43 -0.33 -92.62
C GLN A 240 16.53 -1.22 -91.74
N LYS A 241 15.74 -2.10 -92.39
CA LYS A 241 14.76 -3.00 -91.75
C LYS A 241 15.42 -4.07 -90.86
N LEU A 242 14.76 -4.38 -89.74
CA LEU A 242 15.07 -5.52 -88.87
C LEU A 242 14.99 -6.86 -89.62
N GLN A 243 16.07 -7.63 -89.64
CA GLN A 243 15.95 -9.09 -89.62
C GLN A 243 15.80 -9.54 -88.16
N SER A 244 14.81 -10.37 -87.88
CA SER A 244 14.53 -10.92 -86.55
C SER A 244 15.61 -11.93 -86.16
N ILE A 245 16.34 -11.67 -85.09
CA ILE A 245 17.18 -12.68 -84.43
C ILE A 245 16.40 -13.15 -83.19
N PRO A 246 16.21 -14.46 -83.00
CA PRO A 246 15.57 -14.97 -81.79
C PRO A 246 16.58 -14.93 -80.64
N CYS A 247 16.38 -14.03 -79.68
CA CYS A 247 17.10 -14.02 -78.40
C CYS A 247 16.12 -14.34 -77.26
N THR A 248 16.54 -15.23 -76.37
CA THR A 248 15.69 -15.83 -75.32
C THR A 248 15.34 -14.88 -74.16
N ASN A 249 15.95 -13.69 -74.10
CA ASN A 249 15.73 -12.67 -73.05
C ASN A 249 15.41 -11.28 -73.65
N THR A 250 14.55 -11.20 -74.67
CA THR A 250 14.17 -9.92 -75.27
C THR A 250 13.41 -9.01 -74.28
N PRO A 251 13.86 -7.76 -74.05
CA PRO A 251 13.10 -6.76 -73.32
C PRO A 251 11.70 -6.56 -73.92
N LYS A 252 10.69 -6.30 -73.08
CA LYS A 252 9.36 -5.92 -73.58
C LYS A 252 9.47 -4.55 -74.26
N ILE A 253 9.08 -4.50 -75.54
CA ILE A 253 9.06 -3.26 -76.32
C ILE A 253 7.61 -2.84 -76.51
N ASP A 254 7.25 -1.70 -75.94
CA ASP A 254 5.99 -1.03 -76.24
C ASP A 254 6.29 0.15 -77.18
N SER A 255 5.71 0.14 -78.38
CA SER A 255 5.94 1.19 -79.39
C SER A 255 4.70 2.08 -79.51
N TYR A 256 4.89 3.39 -79.38
CA TYR A 256 3.84 4.39 -79.50
C TYR A 256 4.06 5.20 -80.77
N HIS A 257 3.14 5.06 -81.74
CA HIS A 257 3.17 5.85 -82.96
C HIS A 257 2.52 7.22 -82.71
N LEU A 258 3.30 8.29 -82.86
CA LEU A 258 2.76 9.63 -82.92
C LEU A 258 2.56 9.98 -84.40
N SER A 259 1.33 9.81 -84.89
CA SER A 259 0.92 10.46 -86.14
C SER A 259 0.68 11.94 -85.83
N SER A 260 1.40 12.83 -86.52
CA SER A 260 1.01 14.25 -86.55
C SER A 260 -0.38 14.37 -87.20
N PRO A 261 -1.21 15.33 -86.78
CA PRO A 261 -2.40 15.71 -87.54
C PRO A 261 -2.04 16.27 -88.92
#